data_AF-A0A0A6UNI6-F1
#
_entry.id   AF-A0A0A6UNI6-F1
#
_cell.length_a   1.000
_cell.length_b   1.000
_cell.length_c   1.000
_cell.angle_alpha   90.00
_cell.angle_beta   90.00
_cell.angle_gamma   90.00
#
_symmetry.space_group_name_H-M   'P 1'
#
loop_
_entity.id
_entity.type
_entity.pdbx_description
1 polymer ?
#
loop_
_entity_poly.entity_id
_entity_poly.type
_entity_poly.pdbx_seq_one_letter_code
_entity_poly.pdbx_strand_id
1 'polypeptide(L)'
;MSKQPERAIPVRVDRWKPENPLLDSVINKYVDEARRDACDTTGSTGTLTGGALVLIAFGVVLAAGSGNPILAIVVVVTLAVLGLAFTGVQSPPLKLDALQILEPMGGPGNLPAGYLVHPLAWKAGMPEYLVGVPDRRLRIAVHLCRMHPGAVTDLLRLVERAEKHVAESKPGKDFSPEGRQAEVLRLATKMVEHQVRNPVLARR
;
A
#
# COMPACT_ATOMS: atom_id res chain seq x y z
N MET A 1 -10.88 -4.15 -15.39
CA MET A 1 -9.71 -3.54 -14.72
C MET A 1 -8.51 -4.41 -15.00
N SER A 2 -7.62 -3.97 -15.89
CA SER A 2 -6.36 -4.64 -16.18
C SER A 2 -5.54 -4.69 -14.88
N LYS A 3 -5.12 -5.87 -14.44
CA LYS A 3 -4.13 -5.98 -13.35
C LYS A 3 -2.89 -5.24 -13.82
N GLN A 4 -2.62 -4.06 -13.28
CA GLN A 4 -1.34 -3.41 -13.51
C GLN A 4 -0.25 -4.38 -13.02
N PRO A 5 0.85 -4.54 -13.78
CA PRO A 5 1.93 -5.40 -13.35
C PRO A 5 2.40 -4.92 -11.97
N GLU A 6 2.46 -5.86 -11.03
CA GLU A 6 2.94 -5.60 -9.67
C GLU A 6 4.35 -5.00 -9.78
N ARG A 7 4.47 -3.72 -9.44
CA ARG A 7 5.73 -3.01 -9.60
C ARG A 7 6.71 -3.62 -8.59
N ALA A 8 7.90 -4.01 -9.05
CA ALA A 8 8.91 -4.51 -8.13
C ALA A 8 9.45 -3.37 -7.26
N ILE A 9 9.82 -3.70 -6.01
CA ILE A 9 10.46 -2.75 -5.10
C ILE A 9 11.77 -2.26 -5.76
N PRO A 10 11.96 -0.95 -5.95
CA PRO A 10 13.18 -0.44 -6.53
C PRO A 10 14.33 -0.68 -5.57
N VAL A 11 15.32 -1.45 -6.04
CA VAL A 11 16.52 -1.73 -5.28
C VAL A 11 17.60 -0.72 -5.69
N ARG A 12 18.18 -0.03 -4.70
CA ARG A 12 19.35 0.83 -4.95
C ARG A 12 20.56 -0.04 -5.30
N VAL A 13 21.48 0.54 -6.06
CA VAL A 13 22.76 -0.11 -6.43
C VAL A 13 23.57 -0.51 -5.19
N ASP A 14 23.54 0.33 -4.15
CA ASP A 14 24.22 0.08 -2.86
C ASP A 14 23.40 -0.81 -1.90
N ARG A 15 22.21 -1.27 -2.30
CA ARG A 15 21.26 -2.03 -1.48
C ARG A 15 20.90 -1.38 -0.15
N TRP A 16 21.17 -0.08 0.01
CA TRP A 16 20.85 0.64 1.23
C TRP A 16 19.34 0.71 1.45
N LYS A 17 18.94 0.55 2.71
CA LYS A 17 17.56 0.68 3.18
C LYS A 17 17.58 1.49 4.47
N PRO A 18 16.62 2.40 4.69
CA PRO A 18 16.46 2.99 6.01
C PRO A 18 16.00 1.92 7.00
N GLU A 19 16.48 1.99 8.22
CA GLU A 19 15.99 1.18 9.34
C GLU A 19 15.62 2.15 10.46
N ASN A 20 14.34 2.15 10.86
CA ASN A 20 13.88 2.91 12.00
C ASN A 20 12.82 2.08 12.74
N PRO A 21 13.16 1.47 13.88
CA PRO A 21 12.29 0.52 14.55
C PRO A 21 10.97 1.14 15.00
N LEU A 22 10.94 2.44 15.30
CA LEU A 22 9.73 3.14 15.71
C LEU A 22 8.77 3.30 14.53
N LEU A 23 9.26 3.79 13.39
CA LEU A 23 8.45 3.92 12.18
C LEU A 23 8.01 2.56 11.65
N ASP A 24 8.89 1.56 11.68
CA ASP A 24 8.57 0.21 11.22
C ASP A 24 7.49 -0.44 12.09
N SER A 25 7.55 -0.24 13.41
CA SER A 25 6.50 -0.68 14.35
C SER A 25 5.17 0.01 14.07
N VAL A 26 5.18 1.32 13.79
CA VAL A 26 3.96 2.08 13.47
C VAL A 26 3.36 1.62 12.14
N ILE A 27 4.17 1.45 11.09
CA ILE A 27 3.71 0.95 9.80
C ILE A 27 3.12 -0.46 9.94
N ASN A 28 3.80 -1.35 10.66
CA ASN A 28 3.29 -2.70 10.91
C ASN A 28 1.96 -2.67 11.67
N LYS A 29 1.84 -1.81 12.69
CA LYS A 29 0.58 -1.64 13.42
C LYS A 29 -0.56 -1.23 12.48
N TYR A 30 -0.34 -0.24 11.62
CA TYR A 30 -1.37 0.20 10.67
C TYR A 30 -1.71 -0.87 9.64
N VAL A 31 -0.72 -1.62 9.15
CA VAL A 31 -0.97 -2.76 8.25
C VAL A 31 -1.79 -3.85 8.94
N ASP A 32 -1.47 -4.16 10.20
CA ASP A 32 -2.18 -5.17 10.99
C ASP A 32 -3.61 -4.71 11.33
N GLU A 33 -3.79 -3.43 11.67
CA GLU A 33 -5.09 -2.82 11.97
C GLU A 33 -5.97 -2.77 10.72
N ALA A 34 -5.44 -2.30 9.59
CA ALA A 34 -6.17 -2.31 8.33
C ALA A 34 -6.54 -3.75 7.88
N ARG A 35 -5.68 -4.74 8.15
CA ARG A 35 -5.98 -6.14 7.89
C ARG A 35 -7.07 -6.68 8.80
N ARG A 36 -7.07 -6.31 10.09
CA ARG A 36 -8.14 -6.67 11.04
C ARG A 36 -9.46 -6.03 10.63
N ASP A 37 -9.45 -4.74 10.33
CA ASP A 37 -10.65 -4.02 9.86
C ASP A 37 -11.22 -4.64 8.59
N ALA A 38 -10.35 -5.05 7.65
CA ALA A 38 -10.80 -5.73 6.46
C ALA A 38 -11.39 -7.12 6.79
N CYS A 39 -10.83 -7.88 7.73
CA CYS A 39 -11.44 -9.13 8.20
C CYS A 39 -12.81 -8.89 8.85
N ASP A 40 -12.93 -7.86 9.70
CA ASP A 40 -14.15 -7.53 10.43
C ASP A 40 -15.25 -7.02 9.50
N THR A 41 -14.89 -6.24 8.49
CA THR A 41 -15.85 -5.70 7.50
C THR A 41 -16.32 -6.77 6.52
N THR A 42 -15.45 -7.73 6.17
CA THR A 42 -15.81 -8.84 5.26
C THR A 42 -16.60 -9.94 5.99
N GLY A 43 -16.37 -10.08 7.30
CA GLY A 43 -17.20 -10.88 8.20
C GLY A 43 -18.47 -10.14 8.56
N SER A 44 -19.39 -9.95 7.60
CA SER A 44 -20.69 -9.33 7.85
C SER A 44 -21.38 -10.02 9.03
N THR A 45 -21.36 -9.37 10.20
CA THR A 45 -22.09 -9.82 11.39
C THR A 45 -23.56 -10.06 11.04
N GLY A 46 -24.09 -9.33 10.05
CA GLY A 46 -25.43 -9.53 9.49
C GLY A 46 -25.62 -10.86 8.76
N THR A 47 -24.66 -11.35 7.96
CA THR A 47 -24.80 -12.65 7.28
C THR A 47 -24.65 -13.82 8.24
N LEU A 48 -23.76 -13.72 9.24
CA LEU A 48 -23.64 -14.71 10.31
C LEU A 48 -24.92 -14.79 11.16
N THR A 49 -25.45 -13.63 11.58
CA THR A 49 -26.67 -13.58 12.41
C THR A 49 -27.90 -14.03 11.62
N GLY A 50 -28.03 -13.60 10.36
CA GLY A 50 -29.12 -14.03 9.48
C GLY A 50 -29.07 -15.52 9.15
N GLY A 51 -27.88 -16.05 8.84
CA GLY A 51 -27.65 -17.48 8.60
C GLY A 51 -27.95 -18.34 9.84
N ALA A 52 -27.53 -17.88 11.02
CA ALA A 52 -27.81 -18.55 12.28
C ALA A 52 -29.33 -18.62 12.58
N LEU A 53 -30.06 -17.53 12.38
CA LEU A 53 -31.52 -17.49 12.57
C LEU A 53 -32.25 -18.46 11.62
N VAL A 54 -31.84 -18.51 10.35
CA VAL A 54 -32.43 -19.44 9.37
C VAL A 54 -32.17 -20.90 9.75
N LEU A 55 -30.94 -21.23 10.19
CA LEU A 55 -30.60 -22.59 10.64
C LEU A 55 -31.39 -23.01 11.87
N ILE A 56 -31.61 -22.10 12.83
CA ILE A 56 -32.43 -22.35 14.01
C ILE A 56 -33.88 -22.62 13.60
N ALA A 57 -34.48 -21.76 12.76
CA ALA A 57 -35.84 -21.95 12.28
C ALA A 57 -36.01 -23.28 11.53
N PHE A 58 -35.04 -23.64 10.69
CA PHE A 58 -35.02 -24.90 9.94
C PHE A 58 -34.91 -26.12 10.87
N GLY A 59 -34.08 -26.03 11.90
CA GLY A 59 -33.94 -27.06 12.93
C GLY A 59 -35.23 -27.33 13.70
N VAL A 60 -35.95 -26.27 14.09
CA VAL A 60 -37.25 -26.38 14.78
C VAL A 60 -38.29 -27.07 13.89
N VAL A 61 -38.38 -26.69 12.61
CA VAL A 61 -39.32 -27.31 11.65
C VAL A 61 -38.99 -28.79 11.44
N LEU A 62 -37.72 -29.14 11.28
CA LEU A 62 -37.28 -30.54 11.13
C LEU A 62 -37.54 -31.38 12.38
N ALA A 63 -37.30 -30.83 13.57
CA ALA A 63 -37.57 -31.54 14.83
C ALA A 63 -39.07 -31.82 15.01
N ALA A 64 -39.93 -30.85 14.69
CA ALA A 64 -41.38 -31.00 14.77
C ALA A 64 -41.92 -31.99 13.72
N GLY A 65 -41.38 -31.98 12.50
CA GLY A 65 -41.85 -32.85 11.41
C GLY A 65 -41.35 -34.29 11.49
N SER A 66 -40.13 -34.52 11.96
CA SER A 66 -39.52 -35.86 12.00
C SER A 66 -39.80 -36.64 13.29
N GLY A 67 -40.21 -35.96 14.36
CA GLY A 67 -40.35 -36.55 15.70
C GLY A 67 -39.03 -37.00 16.32
N ASN A 68 -37.88 -36.76 15.66
CA ASN A 68 -36.56 -37.17 16.13
C ASN A 68 -35.63 -35.94 16.27
N PRO A 69 -35.45 -35.40 17.49
CA PRO A 69 -34.67 -34.18 17.71
C PRO A 69 -33.17 -34.38 17.43
N ILE A 70 -32.65 -35.60 17.59
CA ILE A 70 -31.22 -35.90 17.35
C ILE A 70 -30.90 -35.76 15.87
N LEU A 71 -31.78 -36.30 15.01
CA LEU A 71 -31.62 -36.21 13.55
C LEU A 71 -31.63 -34.75 13.07
N ALA A 72 -32.53 -33.92 13.62
CA ALA A 72 -32.60 -32.50 13.30
C ALA A 72 -31.30 -31.75 13.64
N ILE A 73 -30.70 -32.03 14.82
CA ILE A 73 -29.42 -31.43 15.23
C ILE A 73 -28.31 -31.82 14.26
N VAL A 74 -28.19 -33.10 13.90
CA VAL A 74 -27.15 -33.58 12.97
C VAL A 74 -27.27 -32.89 11.62
N VAL A 75 -28.49 -32.76 11.09
CA VAL A 75 -28.73 -32.08 9.79
C VAL A 75 -28.35 -30.61 9.86
N VAL A 76 -28.75 -29.90 10.93
CA VAL A 76 -28.43 -28.47 11.10
C VAL A 76 -26.93 -28.24 11.24
N VAL A 77 -26.23 -29.06 12.05
CA VAL A 77 -24.77 -28.97 12.20
C VAL A 77 -24.07 -29.25 10.87
N THR A 78 -24.51 -30.26 10.13
CA THR A 78 -23.93 -30.61 8.83
C THR A 78 -24.12 -29.47 7.81
N LEU A 79 -25.32 -28.88 7.75
CA LEU A 79 -25.61 -27.72 6.92
C LEU A 79 -24.80 -26.48 7.33
N ALA A 80 -24.61 -26.25 8.64
CA ALA A 80 -23.80 -25.15 9.14
C ALA A 80 -22.32 -25.28 8.71
N VAL A 81 -21.75 -26.47 8.86
CA VAL A 81 -20.35 -26.75 8.46
C VAL A 81 -20.17 -26.62 6.95
N LEU A 82 -21.09 -27.18 6.15
CA LEU A 82 -21.07 -27.05 4.68
C LEU A 82 -21.24 -25.60 4.24
N GLY A 83 -22.16 -24.86 4.87
CA GLY A 83 -22.37 -23.44 4.61
C GLY A 83 -21.13 -22.60 4.92
N LEU A 84 -20.47 -22.85 6.06
CA LEU A 84 -19.20 -22.19 6.41
C LEU A 84 -18.07 -22.53 5.43
N ALA A 85 -17.94 -23.80 5.06
CA ALA A 85 -16.93 -24.21 4.07
C ALA A 85 -17.18 -23.53 2.71
N PHE A 86 -18.43 -23.50 2.25
CA PHE A 86 -18.81 -22.89 0.98
C PHE A 86 -18.59 -21.38 0.98
N THR A 87 -19.02 -20.69 2.04
CA THR A 87 -18.80 -19.24 2.19
C THR A 87 -17.32 -18.90 2.31
N GLY A 88 -16.51 -19.73 2.98
CA GLY A 88 -15.06 -19.57 3.02
C GLY A 88 -14.40 -19.65 1.65
N VAL A 89 -14.88 -20.54 0.77
CA VAL A 89 -14.33 -20.69 -0.60
C VAL A 89 -14.80 -19.57 -1.55
N GLN A 90 -16.03 -19.07 -1.37
CA GLN A 90 -16.61 -18.04 -2.25
C GLN A 90 -16.38 -16.60 -1.77
N SER A 91 -15.81 -16.41 -0.58
CA SER A 91 -15.52 -15.08 -0.06
C SER A 91 -14.64 -14.32 -1.06
N PRO A 92 -15.08 -13.14 -1.56
CA PRO A 92 -14.25 -12.32 -2.43
C PRO A 92 -12.91 -12.05 -1.74
N PRO A 93 -11.79 -11.99 -2.49
CA PRO A 93 -10.51 -11.62 -1.89
C PRO A 93 -10.67 -10.28 -1.18
N LEU A 94 -10.21 -10.19 0.08
CA LEU A 94 -10.28 -8.96 0.87
C LEU A 94 -9.67 -7.83 0.04
N LYS A 95 -10.51 -6.88 -0.38
CA LYS A 95 -10.07 -5.67 -1.07
C LYS A 95 -9.65 -4.67 -0.02
N LEU A 96 -8.40 -4.78 0.43
CA LEU A 96 -7.78 -3.75 1.24
C LEU A 96 -7.45 -2.57 0.33
N ASP A 97 -8.02 -1.39 0.60
CA ASP A 97 -7.59 -0.18 -0.09
C ASP A 97 -6.22 0.21 0.45
N ALA A 98 -5.17 -0.14 -0.29
CA ALA A 98 -3.80 -0.01 0.19
C ALA A 98 -3.41 1.45 0.49
N LEU A 99 -4.06 2.43 -0.15
CA LEU A 99 -3.83 3.85 0.09
C LEU A 99 -4.37 4.31 1.45
N GLN A 100 -5.44 3.67 1.95
CA GLN A 100 -6.05 4.02 3.23
C GLN A 100 -5.24 3.51 4.42
N ILE A 101 -4.38 2.49 4.23
CA ILE A 101 -3.56 1.90 5.31
C ILE A 101 -2.73 2.98 6.02
N LEU A 102 -2.16 3.92 5.28
CA LEU A 102 -1.30 4.97 5.81
C LEU A 102 -1.99 6.34 5.91
N GLU A 103 -3.30 6.41 5.67
CA GLU A 103 -4.05 7.67 5.78
C GLU A 103 -3.87 8.38 7.12
N PRO A 104 -3.84 7.68 8.29
CA PRO A 104 -3.57 8.32 9.59
C PRO A 104 -2.20 9.01 9.68
N MET A 105 -1.23 8.62 8.83
CA MET A 105 0.09 9.24 8.73
C MET A 105 0.17 10.31 7.64
N GLY A 106 -0.94 10.65 6.97
CA GLY A 106 -0.97 11.53 5.79
C GLY A 106 -0.69 10.81 4.46
N GLY A 107 -0.79 9.48 4.46
CA GLY A 107 -0.62 8.62 3.28
C GLY A 107 0.84 8.19 3.02
N PRO A 108 1.05 7.28 2.04
CA PRO A 108 2.38 6.75 1.72
C PRO A 108 3.38 7.84 1.30
N GLY A 109 2.89 8.92 0.69
CA GLY A 109 3.70 10.05 0.26
C GLY A 109 4.32 10.89 1.39
N ASN A 110 3.77 10.82 2.61
CA ASN A 110 4.28 11.57 3.76
C ASN A 110 5.37 10.80 4.54
N LEU A 111 5.65 9.56 4.15
CA LEU A 111 6.77 8.80 4.71
C LEU A 111 8.11 9.48 4.37
N PRO A 112 9.15 9.30 5.20
CA PRO A 112 10.48 9.82 4.89
C PRO A 112 10.97 9.30 3.54
N ALA A 113 11.67 10.13 2.77
CA ALA A 113 12.11 9.80 1.42
C ALA A 113 12.81 8.43 1.28
N GLY A 114 13.60 8.04 2.28
CA GLY A 114 14.25 6.73 2.33
C GLY A 114 13.28 5.54 2.26
N TYR A 115 12.05 5.69 2.76
CA TYR A 115 11.05 4.61 2.77
C TYR A 115 10.52 4.27 1.38
N LEU A 116 10.85 5.05 0.36
CA LEU A 116 10.59 4.71 -1.05
C LEU A 116 11.17 3.35 -1.47
N VAL A 117 12.25 2.89 -0.82
CA VAL A 117 12.90 1.60 -1.09
C VAL A 117 12.63 0.56 0.00
N HIS A 118 11.81 0.90 1.01
CA HIS A 118 11.60 0.05 2.17
C HIS A 118 10.46 -0.94 1.94
N PRO A 119 10.65 -2.25 2.19
CA PRO A 119 9.66 -3.28 1.87
C PRO A 119 8.35 -3.12 2.65
N LEU A 120 8.38 -2.60 3.88
CA LEU A 120 7.14 -2.39 4.66
C LEU A 120 6.28 -1.28 4.08
N ALA A 121 6.89 -0.17 3.63
CA ALA A 121 6.15 0.90 2.96
C ALA A 121 5.52 0.40 1.65
N TRP A 122 6.21 -0.50 0.95
CA TRP A 122 5.69 -1.15 -0.25
C TRP A 122 4.48 -2.04 0.01
N LYS A 123 4.46 -2.77 1.14
CA LYS A 123 3.28 -3.52 1.57
C LYS A 123 2.14 -2.61 2.03
N ALA A 124 2.45 -1.40 2.45
CA ALA A 124 1.51 -0.43 3.01
C ALA A 124 1.00 0.60 1.97
N GLY A 125 0.99 0.26 0.68
CA GLY A 125 0.35 1.09 -0.35
C GLY A 125 1.25 2.03 -1.15
N MET A 126 2.58 1.94 -1.01
CA MET A 126 3.50 2.73 -1.84
C MET A 126 3.35 2.48 -3.36
N PRO A 127 3.19 1.24 -3.88
CA PRO A 127 3.02 1.00 -5.31
C PRO A 127 1.82 1.76 -5.88
N GLU A 128 0.70 1.73 -5.17
CA GLU A 128 -0.57 2.38 -5.50
C GLU A 128 -0.40 3.90 -5.49
N TYR A 129 0.34 4.44 -4.53
CA TYR A 129 0.66 5.87 -4.47
C TYR A 129 1.53 6.32 -5.65
N LEU A 130 2.44 5.46 -6.11
CA LEU A 130 3.35 5.73 -7.23
C LEU A 130 2.73 5.47 -8.61
N VAL A 131 1.43 5.13 -8.67
CA VAL A 131 0.71 4.98 -9.94
C VAL A 131 0.74 6.32 -10.67
N GLY A 132 1.23 6.29 -11.92
CA GLY A 132 1.41 7.49 -12.75
C GLY A 132 2.78 8.17 -12.64
N VAL A 133 3.63 7.78 -11.68
CA VAL A 133 5.02 8.25 -11.64
C VAL A 133 5.84 7.48 -12.69
N PRO A 134 6.50 8.16 -13.65
CA PRO A 134 7.36 7.50 -14.63
C PRO A 134 8.54 6.77 -13.98
N ASP A 135 8.89 5.58 -14.47
CA ASP A 135 10.01 4.79 -13.92
C ASP A 135 11.33 5.56 -13.90
N ARG A 136 11.54 6.45 -14.88
CA ARG A 136 12.72 7.33 -14.93
C ARG A 136 12.79 8.26 -13.72
N ARG A 137 11.67 8.89 -13.34
CA ARG A 137 11.60 9.74 -12.14
C ARG A 137 11.83 8.92 -10.88
N LEU A 138 11.21 7.73 -10.81
CA LEU A 138 11.37 6.83 -9.69
C LEU A 138 12.83 6.39 -9.49
N ARG A 139 13.55 6.04 -10.56
CA ARG A 139 14.99 5.70 -10.49
C ARG A 139 15.85 6.84 -9.95
N ILE A 140 15.57 8.08 -10.36
CA ILE A 140 16.29 9.27 -9.86
C ILE A 140 15.95 9.50 -8.39
N ALA A 141 14.67 9.44 -8.01
CA ALA A 141 14.23 9.57 -6.63
C ALA A 141 14.90 8.52 -5.72
N VAL A 142 14.94 7.27 -6.15
CA VAL A 142 15.61 6.15 -5.46
C VAL A 142 17.11 6.40 -5.27
N HIS A 143 17.77 7.09 -6.20
CA HIS A 143 19.17 7.47 -6.01
C HIS A 143 19.33 8.54 -4.91
N LEU A 144 18.41 9.49 -4.86
CA LEU A 144 18.44 10.67 -3.98
C LEU A 144 17.84 10.43 -2.59
N CYS A 145 17.11 9.34 -2.37
CA CYS A 145 16.32 9.11 -1.16
C CYS A 145 17.13 9.08 0.14
N ARG A 146 18.42 8.74 0.08
CA ARG A 146 19.34 8.77 1.24
C ARG A 146 19.80 10.19 1.59
N MET A 147 19.87 11.08 0.61
CA MET A 147 20.36 12.46 0.80
C MET A 147 19.23 13.42 1.12
N HIS A 148 18.01 13.12 0.69
CA HIS A 148 16.86 13.99 0.87
C HIS A 148 16.25 13.81 2.28
N PRO A 149 16.20 14.86 3.12
CA PRO A 149 15.70 14.75 4.49
C PRO A 149 14.16 14.79 4.62
N GLY A 150 13.45 15.15 3.55
CA GLY A 150 11.99 15.32 3.55
C GLY A 150 11.20 14.06 3.20
N ALA A 151 9.92 14.25 2.90
CA ALA A 151 9.00 13.17 2.56
C ALA A 151 9.18 12.64 1.12
N VAL A 152 8.62 11.47 0.83
CA VAL A 152 8.59 10.88 -0.52
C VAL A 152 7.93 11.83 -1.52
N THR A 153 6.82 12.48 -1.15
CA THR A 153 6.12 13.45 -2.01
C THR A 153 7.04 14.61 -2.42
N ASP A 154 7.80 15.15 -1.47
CA ASP A 154 8.68 16.29 -1.71
C ASP A 154 9.85 15.90 -2.60
N LEU A 155 10.40 14.70 -2.39
CA LEU A 155 11.44 14.14 -3.24
C LEU A 155 10.94 13.99 -4.68
N LEU A 156 9.74 13.45 -4.90
CA LEU A 156 9.17 13.29 -6.24
C LEU A 156 8.91 14.65 -6.91
N ARG A 157 8.39 15.63 -6.17
CA ARG A 157 8.20 17.01 -6.65
C ARG A 157 9.53 17.67 -6.99
N LEU A 158 10.58 17.42 -6.22
CA LEU A 158 11.93 17.94 -6.51
C LEU A 158 12.47 17.36 -7.82
N VAL A 159 12.34 16.04 -8.01
CA VAL A 159 12.76 15.37 -9.26
C VAL A 159 11.96 15.89 -10.45
N GLU A 160 10.65 16.10 -10.31
CA GLU A 160 9.81 16.69 -11.34
C GLU A 160 10.22 18.12 -11.70
N ARG A 161 10.48 18.97 -10.70
CA ARG A 161 10.97 20.35 -10.91
C ARG A 161 12.33 20.35 -11.62
N ALA A 162 13.23 19.46 -11.23
CA ALA A 162 14.53 19.32 -11.88
C ALA A 162 14.37 18.86 -13.34
N GLU A 163 13.47 17.91 -13.62
CA GLU A 163 13.19 17.47 -14.97
C GLU A 163 12.61 18.59 -15.84
N LYS A 164 11.64 19.34 -15.31
CA LYS A 164 11.05 20.50 -16.00
C LYS A 164 12.12 21.56 -16.30
N HIS A 165 12.97 21.88 -15.32
CA HIS A 165 14.03 22.86 -15.50
C HIS A 165 15.06 22.43 -16.54
N VAL A 166 15.45 21.15 -16.57
CA VAL A 166 16.37 20.61 -17.58
C VAL A 166 15.74 20.68 -18.98
N ALA A 167 14.45 20.35 -19.10
CA ALA A 167 13.72 20.44 -20.36
C ALA A 167 13.63 21.88 -20.89
N GLU A 168 13.46 22.87 -20.01
CA GLU A 168 13.30 24.28 -20.38
C GLU A 168 14.65 25.01 -20.58
N SER A 169 15.65 24.77 -19.72
CA SER A 169 16.85 25.62 -19.64
C SER A 169 18.06 25.11 -20.42
N LYS A 170 18.13 23.80 -20.70
CA LYS A 170 19.28 23.19 -21.40
C LYS A 170 18.86 22.06 -22.33
N PRO A 171 18.16 22.36 -23.45
CA PRO A 171 17.93 21.32 -24.45
C PRO A 171 19.24 20.74 -25.04
N GLY A 172 20.38 21.45 -25.08
CA GLY A 172 21.41 21.16 -26.09
C GLY A 172 22.84 20.77 -25.67
N LYS A 173 23.07 19.73 -24.84
CA LYS A 173 24.44 19.13 -24.76
C LYS A 173 24.51 17.63 -24.99
N ASP A 174 23.51 16.88 -24.52
CA ASP A 174 23.28 15.48 -24.91
C ASP A 174 21.78 15.19 -24.89
N PHE A 175 21.19 14.97 -26.07
CA PHE A 175 19.76 14.63 -26.21
C PHE A 175 19.47 13.15 -25.95
N SER A 176 20.51 12.35 -25.67
CA SER A 176 20.31 10.95 -25.32
C SER A 176 19.47 10.85 -24.03
N PRO A 177 18.62 9.82 -23.90
CA PRO A 177 17.82 9.60 -22.71
C PRO A 177 18.70 9.44 -21.44
N GLU A 178 19.90 8.90 -21.61
CA GLU A 178 20.91 8.74 -20.55
C GLU A 178 21.53 10.07 -20.12
N GLY A 179 21.96 10.90 -21.08
CA GLY A 179 22.50 12.23 -20.80
C GLY A 179 21.50 13.13 -20.09
N ARG A 180 20.23 13.08 -20.53
CA ARG A 180 19.14 13.79 -19.85
C ARG A 180 18.91 13.27 -18.44
N GLN A 181 19.01 11.97 -18.20
CA GLN A 181 18.87 11.40 -16.85
C GLN A 181 20.02 11.84 -15.94
N ALA A 182 21.26 11.85 -16.44
CA ALA A 182 22.43 12.32 -15.70
C ALA A 182 22.32 13.81 -15.33
N GLU A 183 21.85 14.65 -16.25
CA GLU A 183 21.65 16.08 -16.00
C GLU A 183 20.56 16.36 -14.96
N VAL A 184 19.42 15.66 -15.03
CA VAL A 184 18.36 15.76 -14.01
C VAL A 184 18.88 15.31 -12.65
N LEU A 185 19.62 14.19 -12.59
CA LEU A 185 20.19 13.70 -11.36
C LEU A 185 21.19 14.71 -10.76
N ARG A 186 22.07 15.29 -11.59
CA ARG A 186 23.04 16.30 -11.16
C ARG A 186 22.36 17.53 -10.60
N LEU A 187 21.35 18.06 -11.31
CA LEU A 187 20.60 19.22 -10.86
C LEU A 187 19.84 18.95 -9.57
N ALA A 188 19.14 17.83 -9.50
CA ALA A 188 18.38 17.42 -8.32
C ALA A 188 19.31 17.24 -7.11
N THR A 189 20.48 16.61 -7.27
CA THR A 189 21.49 16.48 -6.21
C THR A 189 21.92 17.84 -5.69
N LYS A 190 22.22 18.80 -6.59
CA LYS A 190 22.58 20.17 -6.20
C LYS A 190 21.45 20.88 -5.45
N MET A 191 20.19 20.66 -5.84
CA MET A 191 19.03 21.22 -5.13
C MET A 191 18.90 20.64 -3.72
N VAL A 192 19.09 19.33 -3.55
CA VAL A 192 19.09 18.67 -2.24
C VAL A 192 20.21 19.20 -1.35
N GLU A 193 21.44 19.29 -1.86
CA GLU A 193 22.57 19.86 -1.12
C GLU A 193 22.29 21.30 -0.66
N HIS A 194 21.67 22.11 -1.51
CA HIS A 194 21.28 23.47 -1.15
C HIS A 194 20.20 23.49 -0.06
N GLN A 195 19.21 22.61 -0.11
CA GLN A 195 18.18 22.49 0.94
C GLN A 195 18.77 22.05 2.28
N VAL A 196 19.70 21.10 2.27
CA VAL A 196 20.39 20.62 3.47
C VAL A 196 21.24 21.73 4.09
N ARG A 197 21.93 22.53 3.27
CA ARG A 197 22.73 23.67 3.75
C ARG A 197 21.88 24.85 4.26
N ASN A 198 20.71 25.08 3.64
CA ASN A 198 19.84 26.22 3.94
C ASN A 198 18.43 25.78 4.39
N PRO A 199 18.29 25.23 5.61
CA PRO A 199 17.02 24.66 6.08
C PRO A 199 15.90 25.70 6.24
N VAL A 200 16.25 26.98 6.39
CA VAL A 200 15.29 28.09 6.55
C VAL A 200 14.47 28.32 5.27
N LEU A 201 15.04 28.05 4.09
CA LEU A 201 14.36 28.23 2.81
C LEU A 201 13.43 27.06 2.45
N ALA A 202 13.57 25.91 3.11
CA ALA A 202 12.76 24.73 2.83
C ALA A 202 11.36 24.74 3.48
N ARG A 203 11.10 25.70 4.40
CA ARG A 203 9.83 25.81 5.15
C ARG A 203 8.87 26.87 4.60
N ARG A 204 9.20 27.54 3.48
CA ARG A 204 8.34 28.49 2.77
C ARG A 204 7.80 27.87 1.49
#